data_AF-A0A7W2NRW8-F1
#
_entry.id   AF-A0A7W2NRW8-F1
#
_cell.length_a   1.000
_cell.length_b   1.000
_cell.length_c   1.000
_cell.angle_alpha   90.00
_cell.angle_beta   90.00
_cell.angle_gamma   90.00
#
_symmetry.space_group_name_H-M   'P 1'
#
loop_
_entity.id
_entity.type
_entity.pdbx_description
1 polymer ?
#
loop_
_entity_poly.entity_id
_entity_poly.type
_entity_poly.pdbx_seq_one_letter_code
_entity_poly.pdbx_strand_id
1 'polypeptide(L)'
;MEIVDFIAKSLIIIILVFAPIFCVYKKYSFVKLYLISALMISFMLIIGGYWPHFYTEVRLDLMGYDSLGMSEAERLQNVAPEMHEQATQLHWSNMGVGWPLKVIIWMVILLPYPLIVWLFGFGFKKLKLRFSAKNT
;
A
#
# COMPACT_ATOMS: atom_id res chain seq x y z
N MET A 1 15.04 -12.12 -1.47
CA MET A 1 14.58 -10.75 -1.73
C MET A 1 13.05 -10.63 -1.63
N GLU A 2 12.29 -11.62 -2.13
CA GLU A 2 10.81 -11.65 -2.11
C GLU A 2 10.18 -11.57 -0.71
N ILE A 3 10.85 -12.11 0.32
CA ILE A 3 10.42 -12.01 1.72
C ILE A 3 10.29 -10.55 2.17
N VAL A 4 11.20 -9.67 1.73
CA VAL A 4 11.20 -8.25 2.10
C VAL A 4 9.98 -7.55 1.51
N ASP A 5 9.65 -7.84 0.26
CA ASP A 5 8.44 -7.33 -0.41
C ASP A 5 7.17 -7.80 0.30
N PHE A 6 7.10 -9.09 0.66
CA PHE A 6 5.97 -9.64 1.40
C PHE A 6 5.79 -8.99 2.78
N ILE A 7 6.88 -8.79 3.53
CA ILE A 7 6.86 -8.13 4.83
C ILE A 7 6.41 -6.67 4.68
N ALA A 8 6.95 -5.93 3.72
CA ALA A 8 6.59 -4.53 3.48
C ALA A 8 5.10 -4.38 3.16
N LYS A 9 4.56 -5.20 2.24
CA LYS A 9 3.13 -5.20 1.90
C LYS A 9 2.25 -5.55 3.10
N SER A 10 2.65 -6.56 3.88
CA SER A 10 1.93 -6.97 5.08
C SER A 10 1.87 -5.86 6.13
N LEU A 11 2.99 -5.16 6.37
CA LEU A 11 3.05 -4.03 7.30
C LEU A 11 2.15 -2.87 6.86
N ILE A 12 2.14 -2.54 5.56
CA ILE A 12 1.29 -1.49 5.02
C ILE A 12 -0.19 -1.81 5.27
N ILE A 13 -0.62 -3.05 4.99
CA ILE A 13 -2.01 -3.48 5.20
C ILE A 13 -2.40 -3.39 6.68
N ILE A 14 -1.53 -3.86 7.58
CA ILE A 14 -1.76 -3.78 9.04
C ILE A 14 -1.97 -2.32 9.45
N ILE A 15 -1.07 -1.42 9.05
CA ILE A 15 -1.18 0.01 9.39
C ILE A 15 -2.50 0.60 8.86
N LEU A 16 -2.87 0.26 7.62
CA LEU A 16 -4.06 0.80 6.96
C LEU A 16 -5.36 0.36 7.65
N VAL A 17 -5.42 -0.88 8.13
CA VAL A 17 -6.57 -1.42 8.88
C VAL A 17 -6.63 -0.87 10.31
N PHE A 18 -5.51 -0.86 11.03
CA PHE A 18 -5.51 -0.50 12.45
C PHE A 18 -5.52 1.01 12.72
N ALA A 19 -5.04 1.85 11.80
CA ALA A 19 -5.00 3.30 11.98
C ALA A 19 -6.37 3.95 12.30
N PRO A 20 -7.44 3.74 11.53
CA PRO A 20 -8.74 4.32 11.86
C PRO A 20 -9.37 3.70 13.11
N ILE A 21 -9.12 2.41 13.38
CA ILE A 21 -9.58 1.75 14.62
C ILE A 21 -8.95 2.42 15.85
N PHE A 22 -7.64 2.68 15.79
CA PHE A 22 -6.92 3.39 16.85
C PHE A 22 -7.45 4.82 17.06
N CYS A 23 -7.82 5.51 15.98
CA CYS A 23 -8.43 6.84 16.05
C CYS A 23 -9.79 6.83 16.77
N VAL A 24 -10.63 5.82 16.51
CA VAL A 24 -11.91 5.62 17.23
C VAL A 24 -11.65 5.33 18.71
N TYR A 25 -10.67 4.48 19.02
CA TYR A 25 -10.29 4.17 20.40
C TYR A 25 -9.86 5.41 21.19
N LYS A 26 -9.11 6.33 20.55
CA LYS A 26 -8.72 7.63 21.11
C LYS A 26 -9.87 8.65 21.19
N LYS A 27 -11.11 8.26 20.84
CA LYS A 27 -12.33 9.10 20.89
C LYS A 27 -12.22 10.37 20.05
N TYR A 28 -11.57 10.30 18.90
CA TYR A 28 -11.49 11.46 17.99
C TYR A 28 -12.88 11.84 17.47
N SER A 29 -13.10 13.13 17.26
CA SER A 29 -14.28 13.60 16.53
C SER A 29 -14.25 13.07 15.09
N PHE A 30 -15.41 12.97 14.46
CA PHE A 30 -15.54 12.44 13.10
C PHE A 30 -14.61 13.17 12.11
N VAL A 31 -14.60 14.50 12.13
CA VAL A 31 -13.74 15.32 11.26
C VAL A 31 -12.25 15.03 11.50
N LYS A 32 -11.84 14.92 12.78
CA LYS A 32 -10.44 14.65 13.13
C LYS A 32 -10.00 13.24 12.74
N LEU A 33 -10.87 12.26 12.94
CA LEU A 33 -10.64 10.88 12.50
C LEU A 33 -10.46 10.83 10.99
N TYR A 34 -11.38 11.45 10.25
CA TYR A 34 -11.37 11.41 8.79
C TYR A 34 -10.13 12.09 8.21
N LEU A 35 -9.77 13.27 8.72
CA LEU A 35 -8.61 14.02 8.24
C LEU A 35 -7.29 13.27 8.49
N ILE A 36 -7.10 12.71 9.68
CA ILE A 36 -5.87 11.97 10.03
C ILE A 36 -5.80 10.64 9.27
N SER A 37 -6.90 9.89 9.22
CA SER A 37 -6.93 8.61 8.51
C SER A 37 -6.78 8.79 7.00
N ALA A 38 -7.41 9.79 6.39
CA ALA A 38 -7.25 10.08 4.97
C ALA A 38 -5.81 10.46 4.61
N LEU A 39 -5.15 11.29 5.43
CA LEU A 39 -3.73 11.63 5.24
C LEU A 39 -2.85 10.39 5.37
N MET A 40 -3.05 9.56 6.39
CA MET A 40 -2.27 8.33 6.56
C MET A 40 -2.51 7.34 5.41
N ILE A 41 -3.76 7.12 5.00
CA ILE A 41 -4.11 6.24 3.88
C ILE A 41 -3.44 6.73 2.60
N SER A 42 -3.49 8.04 2.32
CA SER A 42 -2.87 8.62 1.13
C SER A 42 -1.36 8.39 1.12
N PHE A 43 -0.69 8.68 2.23
CA PHE A 43 0.76 8.49 2.36
C PHE A 43 1.15 7.01 2.21
N MET A 44 0.41 6.11 2.86
CA MET A 44 0.65 4.66 2.79
C MET A 44 0.41 4.10 1.39
N LEU A 45 -0.60 4.60 0.67
CA LEU A 45 -0.86 4.20 -0.71
C LEU A 45 0.24 4.68 -1.65
N ILE A 46 0.74 5.90 -1.50
CA ILE A 46 1.86 6.40 -2.31
C ILE A 46 3.09 5.51 -2.11
N ILE A 47 3.46 5.25 -0.85
CA ILE A 47 4.59 4.36 -0.54
C ILE A 47 4.34 2.96 -1.08
N GLY A 48 3.18 2.37 -0.82
CA GLY A 48 2.84 1.00 -1.23
C GLY A 48 2.70 0.83 -2.74
N GLY A 49 2.25 1.86 -3.45
CA GLY A 49 2.19 1.88 -4.91
C GLY A 49 3.56 2.04 -5.54
N TYR A 50 4.41 2.89 -4.96
CA TYR A 50 5.77 3.12 -5.45
C TYR A 50 6.73 1.97 -5.12
N TRP A 51 6.52 1.27 -4.00
CA TRP A 51 7.44 0.23 -3.51
C TRP A 51 7.77 -0.87 -4.53
N PRO A 52 6.80 -1.48 -5.25
CA PRO A 52 7.10 -2.48 -6.27
C PRO A 52 7.93 -1.95 -7.44
N HIS A 53 7.75 -0.67 -7.80
CA HIS A 53 8.47 -0.03 -8.89
C HIS A 53 9.94 0.16 -8.51
N PHE A 54 10.17 0.79 -7.35
CA PHE A 54 11.51 0.95 -6.77
C PHE A 54 12.22 -0.40 -6.60
N TYR A 55 11.52 -1.40 -6.07
CA TYR A 55 12.08 -2.73 -5.85
C TYR A 55 12.48 -3.42 -7.16
N THR A 56 11.69 -3.24 -8.22
CA THR A 56 11.98 -3.78 -9.54
C THR A 56 13.21 -3.13 -10.16
N GLU A 57 13.32 -1.80 -10.05
CA GLU A 57 14.49 -1.05 -10.54
C GLU A 57 15.78 -1.48 -9.82
N VAL A 58 15.76 -1.57 -8.48
CA VAL A 58 16.90 -2.05 -7.70
C VAL A 58 17.32 -3.46 -8.12
N ARG A 59 16.35 -4.34 -8.40
CA ARG A 59 16.64 -5.70 -8.82
C ARG A 59 17.23 -5.77 -10.23
N LEU A 60 16.77 -4.93 -11.15
CA LEU A 60 17.33 -4.80 -12.50
C LEU A 60 18.76 -4.25 -12.47
N ASP A 61 19.00 -3.23 -11.64
CA ASP A 61 20.33 -2.63 -11.45
C ASP A 61 21.34 -3.65 -10.87
N LEU A 62 20.92 -4.44 -9.88
CA LEU A 62 21.72 -5.54 -9.33
C LEU A 62 22.04 -6.64 -10.35
N MET A 63 21.21 -6.81 -11.38
CA MET A 63 21.47 -7.75 -12.48
C MET A 63 22.39 -7.17 -13.55
N GLY A 64 22.72 -5.87 -13.51
CA GLY A 64 23.47 -5.18 -14.56
C GLY A 64 22.62 -4.78 -15.76
N TYR A 65 21.29 -4.72 -15.61
CA TYR A 65 20.38 -4.35 -16.69
C TYR A 65 20.45 -2.85 -16.96
N ASP A 66 20.86 -2.47 -18.17
CA ASP A 66 20.88 -1.06 -18.57
C ASP A 66 19.47 -0.61 -18.98
N SER A 67 18.78 0.12 -18.11
CA SER A 67 17.42 0.62 -18.39
C SER A 67 17.37 1.67 -19.52
N LEU A 68 18.50 2.31 -19.83
CA LEU A 68 18.63 3.37 -20.85
C LEU A 68 19.02 2.82 -22.23
N GLY A 69 19.41 1.54 -22.31
CA GLY A 69 19.75 0.91 -23.58
C GLY A 69 18.62 1.01 -24.60
N MET A 70 18.96 1.30 -25.86
CA MET A 70 17.98 1.51 -26.93
C MET A 70 17.58 0.19 -27.61
N SER A 71 18.38 -0.87 -27.44
CA SER A 71 18.09 -2.22 -27.92
C SER A 71 18.14 -3.25 -26.79
N GLU A 72 17.46 -4.39 -26.93
CA GLU A 72 17.52 -5.47 -25.93
C GLU A 72 18.95 -5.99 -25.71
N ALA A 73 19.76 -6.01 -26.77
CA ALA A 73 21.17 -6.42 -26.69
C ALA A 73 22.01 -5.44 -25.85
N GLU A 74 21.77 -4.13 -25.98
CA GLU A 74 22.41 -3.11 -25.11
C GLU A 74 21.93 -3.24 -23.67
N ARG A 75 20.62 -3.42 -23.46
CA ARG A 75 20.00 -3.54 -22.14
C ARG A 75 20.51 -4.74 -21.35
N LEU A 76 20.83 -5.84 -22.03
CA LEU A 76 21.29 -7.11 -21.44
C LEU A 76 22.81 -7.28 -21.44
N GLN A 77 23.58 -6.29 -21.92
CA GLN A 77 25.02 -6.42 -22.16
C GLN A 77 25.81 -6.87 -20.92
N ASN A 78 25.45 -6.35 -19.73
CA ASN A 78 26.12 -6.66 -18.47
C ASN A 78 25.36 -7.69 -17.63
N VAL A 79 24.24 -8.21 -18.13
CA VAL A 79 23.44 -9.23 -17.45
C VAL A 79 23.98 -10.60 -17.79
N ALA A 80 24.10 -11.47 -16.79
CA ALA A 80 24.51 -12.86 -17.00
C ALA A 80 23.50 -13.59 -17.92
N PRO A 81 23.94 -14.44 -18.87
CA PRO A 81 23.07 -15.10 -19.84
C PRO A 81 21.92 -15.89 -19.21
N GLU A 82 22.17 -16.54 -18.07
CA GLU A 82 21.16 -17.28 -17.30
C GLU A 82 20.06 -16.40 -16.70
N MET A 83 20.27 -15.08 -16.59
CA MET A 83 19.32 -14.11 -16.05
C MET A 83 18.65 -13.26 -17.13
N HIS A 84 18.99 -13.43 -18.41
CA HIS A 84 18.42 -12.62 -19.51
C HIS A 84 16.90 -12.69 -19.57
N GLU A 85 16.34 -13.90 -19.51
CA GLU A 85 14.88 -14.09 -19.54
C GLU A 85 14.21 -13.43 -18.33
N GLN A 86 14.79 -13.60 -17.14
CA GLN A 86 14.26 -13.04 -15.90
C GLN A 86 14.30 -11.50 -15.91
N ALA A 87 15.41 -10.90 -16.36
CA ALA A 87 15.56 -9.46 -16.42
C ALA A 87 14.57 -8.83 -17.42
N THR A 88 14.39 -9.47 -18.58
CA THR A 88 13.42 -9.03 -19.59
C THR A 88 12.00 -9.11 -19.06
N GLN A 89 11.59 -10.25 -18.47
CA GLN A 89 10.26 -10.40 -17.86
C GLN A 89 10.00 -9.34 -16.77
N LEU A 90 11.01 -9.09 -15.93
CA LEU A 90 10.94 -8.11 -14.86
C LEU A 90 10.75 -6.69 -15.40
N HIS A 91 11.49 -6.30 -16.44
CA HIS A 91 11.33 -5.01 -17.13
C HIS A 91 9.92 -4.84 -17.72
N TRP A 92 9.44 -5.84 -18.48
CA TRP A 92 8.10 -5.80 -19.07
C TRP A 92 6.99 -5.73 -18.01
N SER A 93 7.16 -6.43 -16.88
CA SER A 93 6.20 -6.37 -15.76
C SER A 93 6.08 -4.98 -15.13
N ASN A 94 7.16 -4.19 -15.19
CA ASN A 94 7.21 -2.85 -14.61
C ASN A 94 6.60 -1.77 -15.52
N MET A 95 6.54 -2.01 -16.83
CA MET A 95 5.99 -1.09 -17.85
C MET A 95 4.46 -1.12 -17.98
N GLY A 96 3.76 -1.91 -17.16
CA GLY A 96 2.29 -1.97 -17.14
C GLY A 96 1.62 -0.70 -16.59
N VAL A 97 0.39 -0.84 -16.08
CA VAL A 97 -0.35 0.29 -15.47
C VAL A 97 0.53 0.98 -14.42
N GLY A 98 0.87 2.24 -14.70
CA GLY A 98 1.76 3.05 -13.87
C GLY A 98 1.29 3.07 -12.41
N TRP A 99 2.24 3.01 -11.50
CA TRP A 99 1.97 3.03 -10.07
C TRP A 99 1.08 4.21 -9.62
N PRO A 100 1.16 5.45 -10.19
CA PRO A 100 0.29 6.55 -9.77
C PRO A 100 -1.19 6.26 -10.00
N LEU A 101 -1.53 5.60 -11.10
CA LEU A 101 -2.93 5.26 -11.41
C LEU A 101 -3.48 4.23 -10.43
N LYS A 102 -2.66 3.22 -10.05
CA LYS A 102 -3.02 2.23 -9.03
C LYS A 102 -3.31 2.92 -7.68
N VAL A 103 -2.49 3.88 -7.30
CA VAL A 103 -2.67 4.67 -6.06
C VAL A 103 -4.00 5.42 -6.07
N ILE A 104 -4.33 6.10 -7.17
CA ILE A 104 -5.58 6.86 -7.30
C ILE A 104 -6.80 5.93 -7.17
N ILE A 105 -6.79 4.78 -7.86
CA ILE A 105 -7.88 3.80 -7.80
C ILE A 105 -8.09 3.32 -6.36
N TRP A 106 -7.01 2.91 -5.68
CA TRP A 106 -7.08 2.43 -4.30
C TRP A 106 -7.50 3.53 -3.32
N MET A 107 -7.12 4.78 -3.57
CA MET A 107 -7.51 5.91 -2.74
C MET A 107 -9.03 6.10 -2.74
N VAL A 108 -9.69 6.02 -3.91
CA VAL A 108 -11.16 6.13 -4.00
C VAL A 108 -11.84 4.97 -3.28
N ILE A 109 -11.30 3.75 -3.42
CA ILE A 109 -11.86 2.54 -2.78
C ILE A 109 -11.72 2.57 -1.26
N LEU A 110 -10.61 3.13 -0.74
CA LEU A 110 -10.32 3.15 0.70
C LEU A 110 -10.84 4.38 1.44
N LEU A 111 -11.18 5.46 0.71
CA LEU A 111 -11.80 6.65 1.28
C LEU A 111 -13.06 6.40 2.15
N PRO A 112 -13.99 5.48 1.81
CA PRO A 112 -15.14 5.18 2.67
C PRO A 112 -14.79 4.38 3.93
N TYR A 113 -13.59 3.80 4.04
CA TYR A 113 -13.24 2.92 5.14
C TYR A 113 -13.28 3.60 6.53
N PRO A 114 -12.73 4.80 6.74
CA PRO A 114 -12.84 5.50 8.03
C PRO A 114 -14.28 5.81 8.45
N LEU A 115 -15.18 6.02 7.49
CA LEU A 115 -16.61 6.22 7.74
C LEU A 115 -17.23 4.96 8.35
N ILE A 116 -16.96 3.81 7.74
CA ILE A 116 -17.45 2.51 8.20
C ILE A 116 -16.94 2.23 9.63
N VAL A 117 -15.64 2.44 9.87
CA VAL A 117 -15.03 2.22 11.19
C VAL A 117 -15.65 3.12 12.26
N TRP A 118 -15.93 4.38 11.92
CA TRP A 118 -16.61 5.30 12.84
C TRP A 118 -18.05 4.85 13.17
N LEU A 119 -18.83 4.43 12.16
CA LEU A 119 -20.19 3.92 12.36
C LEU A 119 -20.23 2.70 13.28
N PHE A 120 -19.31 1.75 13.09
CA PHE A 120 -19.16 0.60 13.99
C PHE A 120 -18.80 1.05 15.40
N GLY A 121 -17.82 1.93 15.55
CA GLY A 121 -17.42 2.48 16.85
C GLY A 121 -18.57 3.15 17.60
N PHE A 122 -19.39 3.93 16.88
CA PHE A 122 -20.57 4.58 17.44
C PHE A 122 -21.65 3.56 17.85
N GLY A 123 -21.91 2.56 17.00
CA GLY A 123 -22.83 1.46 17.30
C GLY A 123 -22.44 0.67 18.54
N PHE A 124 -21.17 0.26 18.65
CA PHE A 124 -20.64 -0.44 19.83
C PHE A 124 -20.79 0.37 21.12
N LYS A 125 -20.53 1.68 21.07
CA LYS A 125 -20.71 2.57 22.22
C LYS A 125 -22.17 2.62 22.67
N LYS A 126 -23.10 2.73 21.73
CA LYS A 126 -24.56 2.77 22.00
C LYS A 126 -25.06 1.45 22.60
N LEU A 127 -24.58 0.31 22.08
CA LEU A 127 -24.87 -1.02 22.63
C LEU A 127 -24.36 -1.16 24.06
N LYS A 128 -23.11 -0.78 24.33
CA LYS A 128 -22.52 -0.85 25.66
C LYS A 128 -23.31 -0.03 26.68
N LEU A 129 -23.74 1.18 26.32
CA LEU A 129 -24.56 2.03 27.18
C LEU A 129 -25.94 1.41 27.46
N ARG A 130 -26.60 0.82 26.45
CA ARG A 130 -27.87 0.11 26.64
C ARG A 130 -27.76 -1.10 27.57
N PHE A 131 -26.69 -1.89 27.47
CA PHE A 131 -26.46 -3.02 28.37
C PHE A 131 -26.15 -2.56 29.79
N SER A 132 -25.35 -1.51 29.95
CA SER A 132 -25.03 -0.97 31.28
C SER A 132 -26.28 -0.42 31.99
N ALA A 133 -27.17 0.26 31.26
CA ALA A 133 -28.41 0.80 31.80
C ALA A 133 -29.48 -0.27 32.13
N LYS A 134 -29.34 -1.51 31.63
CA LYS A 134 -30.25 -2.62 31.91
C LYS A 134 -29.83 -3.45 33.14
N ASN A 135 -28.58 -3.29 33.59
CA ASN A 135 -27.99 -3.99 34.75
C ASN A 135 -27.92 -3.11 36.01
N THR A 136 -28.54 -1.93 36.01
CA THR A 136 -28.71 -1.04 37.17
C THR A 136 -30.20 -0.92 37.48
#